data_AF-A0A7Y9BQ58-F1
#
_entry.id   AF-A0A7Y9BQ58-F1
#
_cell.length_a   1.000
_cell.length_b   1.000
_cell.length_c   1.000
_cell.angle_alpha   90.00
_cell.angle_beta   90.00
_cell.angle_gamma   90.00
#
_symmetry.space_group_name_H-M   'P 1'
#
loop_
_entity.id
_entity.type
_entity.pdbx_description
1 polymer ?
#
loop_
_entity_poly.entity_id
_entity_poly.type
_entity_poly.pdbx_seq_one_letter_code
_entity_poly.pdbx_strand_id
1 'polypeptide(L)'
;MKPSRSALLSLGAALALAATAAVPAAQAAPAPVADGGGAVVSAWYDTTVQTVAAAGAPTQITNSRTWAISWLAAARAAREAPAGRDRAAFQDAAVASAVHDALVSLAPAHAPRLDAALAATLDRIPDGPAESRGVAAGARQARAALAEREGDGLDPESVNASFAVPSAAPGAWQPTPDGYAPAVQYGNRVAKPFLLDSPSQYRLGPPPALDSRRYRADLAEVRAYGKADSTVRTPRQTETAEFWYGSSLTLYTEPLRVAVTRSHRSAAGRAELVALYHAALVDTQIATSDSKYAHTRWRPVTAIRTGSIAPDPAWTPLHQT
;
A
#
# COMPACT_ATOMS: atom_id res chain seq x y z
N MET A 1 71.72 -22.60 0.12
CA MET A 1 71.66 -23.37 1.38
C MET A 1 70.55 -22.81 2.25
N LYS A 2 69.66 -23.72 2.69
CA LYS A 2 68.48 -23.68 3.57
C LYS A 2 67.77 -22.35 3.95
N PRO A 3 66.41 -22.30 3.89
CA PRO A 3 65.58 -21.11 4.06
C PRO A 3 64.95 -20.99 5.46
N SER A 4 64.39 -19.83 5.80
CA SER A 4 63.54 -19.69 6.99
C SER A 4 62.48 -18.58 6.85
N ARG A 5 61.24 -19.06 6.76
CA ARG A 5 60.01 -18.62 7.45
C ARG A 5 59.09 -17.58 6.79
N SER A 6 58.01 -18.18 6.30
CA SER A 6 56.67 -17.73 5.93
C SER A 6 56.04 -16.61 6.77
N ALA A 7 55.31 -15.72 6.10
CA ALA A 7 54.00 -15.24 6.53
C ALA A 7 53.17 -14.84 5.29
N LEU A 8 52.38 -15.79 4.79
CA LEU A 8 51.27 -15.55 3.88
C LEU A 8 50.17 -14.83 4.69
N LEU A 9 49.88 -13.58 4.36
CA LEU A 9 48.67 -12.90 4.82
C LEU A 9 47.52 -13.35 3.91
N SER A 10 46.72 -14.28 4.42
CA SER A 10 45.48 -14.73 3.83
C SER A 10 44.44 -13.60 3.82
N LEU A 11 43.92 -13.27 2.63
CA LEU A 11 42.66 -12.54 2.49
C LEU A 11 41.52 -13.41 3.04
N GLY A 12 41.02 -13.08 4.23
CA GLY A 12 39.77 -13.62 4.74
C GLY A 12 38.60 -12.77 4.27
N ALA A 13 37.93 -13.19 3.20
CA ALA A 13 36.60 -12.69 2.85
C ALA A 13 35.59 -13.32 3.83
N ALA A 14 35.08 -12.54 4.78
CA ALA A 14 33.99 -12.96 5.64
C ALA A 14 32.67 -12.84 4.86
N LEU A 15 32.23 -13.96 4.27
CA LEU A 15 30.86 -14.15 3.80
C LEU A 15 29.94 -14.27 5.02
N ALA A 16 29.24 -13.19 5.37
CA ALA A 16 28.11 -13.26 6.27
C ALA A 16 26.91 -13.87 5.51
N LEU A 17 26.71 -15.19 5.65
CA LEU A 17 25.43 -15.81 5.29
C LEU A 17 24.37 -15.30 6.26
N ALA A 18 23.51 -14.40 5.79
CA ALA A 18 22.23 -14.13 6.43
C ALA A 18 21.34 -15.37 6.23
N ALA A 19 21.30 -16.26 7.23
CA ALA A 19 20.29 -17.30 7.30
C ALA A 19 18.93 -16.63 7.55
N THR A 20 18.14 -16.45 6.49
CA THR A 20 16.72 -16.16 6.60
C THR A 20 16.04 -17.41 7.17
N ALA A 21 15.78 -17.41 8.48
CA ALA A 21 14.88 -18.37 9.07
C ALA A 21 13.48 -18.12 8.48
N ALA A 22 13.11 -18.90 7.46
CA ALA A 22 11.74 -18.96 7.01
C ALA A 22 10.89 -19.50 8.17
N VAL A 23 10.15 -18.61 8.83
CA VAL A 23 9.12 -19.02 9.78
C VAL A 23 8.08 -19.79 8.96
N PRO A 24 7.83 -21.09 9.23
CA PRO A 24 6.78 -21.81 8.54
C PRO A 24 5.47 -21.13 8.88
N ALA A 25 4.76 -20.60 7.88
CA ALA A 25 3.39 -20.20 8.07
C ALA A 25 2.61 -21.46 8.47
N ALA A 26 2.18 -21.54 9.73
CA ALA A 26 1.30 -22.59 10.19
C ALA A 26 0.00 -22.48 9.38
N GLN A 27 -0.17 -23.37 8.40
CA GLN A 27 -1.44 -23.55 7.72
C GLN A 27 -2.39 -24.21 8.70
N ALA A 28 -3.19 -23.39 9.37
CA ALA A 28 -4.34 -23.88 10.11
C ALA A 28 -5.24 -24.64 9.11
N ALA A 29 -5.54 -25.90 9.43
CA ALA A 29 -6.53 -26.66 8.69
C ALA A 29 -7.85 -25.85 8.65
N PRO A 30 -8.50 -25.70 7.49
CA PRO A 30 -9.73 -24.94 7.41
C PRO A 30 -10.78 -25.64 8.28
N ALA A 31 -11.29 -24.91 9.28
CA ALA A 31 -12.50 -25.32 9.97
C ALA A 31 -13.63 -25.44 8.93
N PRO A 32 -14.52 -26.44 9.05
CA PRO A 32 -15.64 -26.55 8.13
C PRO A 32 -16.61 -25.40 8.44
N VAL A 33 -16.59 -24.35 7.61
CA VAL A 33 -17.55 -23.26 7.66
C VAL A 33 -18.68 -23.61 6.71
N ALA A 34 -19.80 -24.04 7.27
CA ALA A 34 -21.08 -23.75 6.64
C ALA A 34 -21.26 -22.22 6.68
N ASP A 35 -21.31 -21.53 5.53
CA ASP A 35 -22.09 -20.28 5.37
C ASP A 35 -21.92 -19.64 3.98
N GLY A 36 -23.05 -19.37 3.34
CA GLY A 36 -23.12 -18.68 2.04
C GLY A 36 -22.54 -17.27 2.07
N GLY A 37 -21.93 -16.82 0.97
CA GLY A 37 -21.43 -15.45 0.77
C GLY A 37 -20.03 -15.14 1.30
N GLY A 38 -19.67 -15.61 2.50
CA GLY A 38 -18.42 -15.21 3.18
C GLY A 38 -17.15 -15.85 2.62
N ALA A 39 -17.25 -17.09 2.15
CA ALA A 39 -16.12 -17.86 1.63
C ALA A 39 -15.59 -17.28 0.30
N VAL A 40 -16.49 -16.90 -0.62
CA VAL A 40 -16.10 -16.32 -1.92
C VAL A 40 -15.42 -14.97 -1.74
N VAL A 41 -15.92 -14.11 -0.86
CA VAL A 41 -15.25 -12.84 -0.53
C VAL A 41 -13.84 -13.08 0.00
N SER A 42 -13.65 -14.02 0.92
CA SER A 42 -12.31 -14.32 1.47
C SER A 42 -11.37 -14.89 0.40
N ALA A 43 -11.86 -15.79 -0.46
CA ALA A 43 -11.07 -16.35 -1.55
C ALA A 43 -10.64 -15.28 -2.57
N TRP A 44 -11.55 -14.38 -2.96
CA TRP A 44 -11.22 -13.29 -3.90
C TRP A 44 -10.37 -12.20 -3.26
N TYR A 45 -10.44 -12.01 -1.94
CA TYR A 45 -9.47 -11.19 -1.20
C TYR A 45 -8.06 -11.74 -1.40
N ASP A 46 -7.88 -13.05 -1.16
CA ASP A 46 -6.58 -13.71 -1.31
C ASP A 46 -6.10 -13.70 -2.77
N THR A 47 -7.00 -13.91 -3.73
CA THR A 47 -6.68 -13.75 -5.16
C THR A 47 -6.21 -12.32 -5.47
N THR A 48 -6.86 -11.29 -4.90
CA THR A 48 -6.45 -9.89 -5.09
C THR A 48 -5.06 -9.64 -4.47
N VAL A 49 -4.79 -10.17 -3.28
CA VAL A 49 -3.44 -10.12 -2.66
C VAL A 49 -2.40 -10.70 -3.59
N GLN A 50 -2.65 -11.91 -4.11
CA GLN A 50 -1.70 -12.60 -4.98
C GLN A 50 -1.46 -11.86 -6.30
N THR A 51 -2.53 -11.34 -6.91
CA THR A 51 -2.43 -10.57 -8.16
C THR A 51 -1.66 -9.27 -7.95
N VAL A 52 -1.95 -8.52 -6.88
CA VAL A 52 -1.23 -7.27 -6.58
C VAL A 52 0.20 -7.52 -6.13
N ALA A 53 0.50 -8.64 -5.47
CA ALA A 53 1.88 -9.00 -5.15
C ALA A 53 2.70 -9.36 -6.41
N ALA A 54 2.07 -9.99 -7.41
CA ALA A 54 2.75 -10.44 -8.62
C ALA A 54 2.83 -9.38 -9.73
N ALA A 55 1.81 -8.51 -9.86
CA ALA A 55 1.68 -7.49 -10.90
C ALA A 55 1.51 -6.06 -10.37
N GLY A 56 1.69 -5.86 -9.07
CA GLY A 56 1.52 -4.55 -8.46
C GLY A 56 2.44 -3.49 -9.08
N ALA A 57 1.93 -2.28 -9.17
CA ALA A 57 2.72 -1.12 -9.50
C ALA A 57 3.79 -0.87 -8.42
N PRO A 58 4.91 -0.18 -8.76
CA PRO A 58 5.91 0.21 -7.77
C PRO A 58 5.35 1.07 -6.63
N THR A 59 4.29 1.83 -6.90
CA THR A 59 3.66 2.75 -5.94
C THR A 59 2.48 2.12 -5.22
N GLN A 60 2.47 2.23 -3.89
CA GLN A 60 1.39 1.66 -3.06
C GLN A 60 0.01 2.29 -3.37
N ILE A 61 -0.05 3.56 -3.81
CA ILE A 61 -1.30 4.25 -4.14
C ILE A 61 -1.99 3.62 -5.35
N THR A 62 -1.24 3.27 -6.40
CA THR A 62 -1.77 2.62 -7.60
C THR A 62 -2.27 1.21 -7.27
N ASN A 63 -1.54 0.49 -6.41
CA ASN A 63 -2.03 -0.80 -5.90
C ASN A 63 -3.32 -0.64 -5.09
N SER A 64 -3.39 0.34 -4.19
CA SER A 64 -4.61 0.63 -3.42
C SER A 64 -5.78 1.05 -4.31
N ARG A 65 -5.52 1.77 -5.41
CA ARG A 65 -6.52 2.09 -6.44
C ARG A 65 -7.06 0.83 -7.11
N THR A 66 -6.21 -0.13 -7.46
CA THR A 66 -6.64 -1.43 -8.01
C THR A 66 -7.60 -2.14 -7.07
N TRP A 67 -7.24 -2.23 -5.78
CA TRP A 67 -8.13 -2.77 -4.76
C TRP A 67 -9.46 -2.00 -4.67
N ALA A 68 -9.42 -0.67 -4.61
CA ALA A 68 -10.62 0.15 -4.49
C ALA A 68 -11.58 -0.07 -5.66
N ILE A 69 -11.08 -0.10 -6.91
CA ILE A 69 -11.90 -0.32 -8.11
C ILE A 69 -12.56 -1.70 -8.08
N SER A 70 -11.77 -2.76 -7.91
CA SER A 70 -12.26 -4.14 -7.97
C SER A 70 -13.30 -4.42 -6.89
N TRP A 71 -13.06 -3.94 -5.67
CA TRP A 71 -13.94 -4.21 -4.54
C TRP A 71 -15.16 -3.29 -4.49
N LEU A 72 -15.07 -2.07 -5.03
CA LEU A 72 -16.23 -1.20 -5.24
C LEU A 72 -17.19 -1.81 -6.26
N ALA A 73 -16.67 -2.34 -7.37
CA ALA A 73 -17.45 -3.07 -8.36
C ALA A 73 -18.18 -4.27 -7.72
N ALA A 74 -17.45 -5.09 -6.95
CA ALA A 74 -18.01 -6.25 -6.26
C ALA A 74 -19.10 -5.87 -5.24
N ALA A 75 -18.87 -4.83 -4.45
CA ALA A 75 -19.85 -4.34 -3.48
C ALA A 75 -21.13 -3.83 -4.15
N ARG A 76 -21.01 -3.11 -5.28
CA ARG A 76 -22.16 -2.64 -6.06
C ARG A 76 -22.91 -3.81 -6.69
N ALA A 77 -22.21 -4.74 -7.33
CA ALA A 77 -22.83 -5.90 -7.99
C ALA A 77 -23.58 -6.77 -6.98
N ALA A 78 -22.97 -7.11 -5.85
CA ALA A 78 -23.59 -7.94 -4.81
C ALA A 78 -24.82 -7.29 -4.16
N ARG A 79 -24.98 -5.97 -4.20
CA ARG A 79 -26.18 -5.27 -3.70
C ARG A 79 -27.39 -5.44 -4.60
N GLU A 80 -27.20 -5.76 -5.87
CA GLU A 80 -28.28 -6.01 -6.84
C GLU A 80 -28.98 -7.36 -6.64
N ALA A 81 -28.48 -8.17 -5.70
CA ALA A 81 -29.00 -9.50 -5.47
C ALA A 81 -30.48 -9.48 -5.07
N PRO A 82 -31.32 -10.34 -5.68
CA PRO A 82 -32.71 -10.46 -5.28
C PRO A 82 -32.83 -10.95 -3.84
N ALA A 83 -34.00 -10.75 -3.24
CA ALA A 83 -34.34 -11.38 -1.97
C ALA A 83 -34.64 -12.87 -2.16
N GLY A 84 -34.52 -13.65 -1.08
CA GLY A 84 -34.87 -15.07 -1.07
C GLY A 84 -33.71 -16.01 -1.38
N ARG A 85 -34.04 -17.25 -1.74
CA ARG A 85 -33.11 -18.39 -1.83
C ARG A 85 -31.98 -18.21 -2.88
N ASP A 86 -32.22 -17.41 -3.91
CA ASP A 86 -31.27 -17.18 -5.01
C ASP A 86 -30.18 -16.15 -4.63
N ARG A 87 -30.33 -15.46 -3.49
CA ARG A 87 -29.48 -14.35 -3.09
C ARG A 87 -28.01 -14.72 -2.99
N ALA A 88 -27.70 -15.84 -2.35
CA ALA A 88 -26.32 -16.25 -2.10
C ALA A 88 -25.59 -16.59 -3.41
N ALA A 89 -26.19 -17.44 -4.26
CA ALA A 89 -25.63 -17.81 -5.56
C ALA A 89 -25.40 -16.58 -6.46
N PHE A 90 -26.36 -15.63 -6.49
CA PHE A 90 -26.17 -14.38 -7.20
C PHE A 90 -24.99 -13.58 -6.63
N GLN A 91 -24.91 -13.40 -5.32
CA GLN A 91 -23.86 -12.58 -4.69
C GLN A 91 -22.47 -13.17 -4.90
N ASP A 92 -22.34 -14.48 -4.79
CA ASP A 92 -21.08 -15.20 -4.98
C ASP A 92 -20.58 -15.03 -6.43
N ALA A 93 -21.45 -15.26 -7.42
CA ALA A 93 -21.12 -15.04 -8.83
C ALA A 93 -20.80 -13.57 -9.13
N ALA A 94 -21.58 -12.64 -8.57
CA ALA A 94 -21.39 -11.19 -8.78
C ALA A 94 -20.07 -10.67 -8.19
N VAL A 95 -19.70 -11.08 -6.98
CA VAL A 95 -18.42 -10.70 -6.37
C VAL A 95 -17.26 -11.27 -7.19
N ALA A 96 -17.31 -12.56 -7.50
CA ALA A 96 -16.25 -13.23 -8.24
C ALA A 96 -16.01 -12.57 -9.60
N SER A 97 -17.06 -12.41 -10.41
CA SER A 97 -16.96 -11.80 -11.73
C SER A 97 -16.57 -10.32 -11.69
N ALA A 98 -17.05 -9.54 -10.71
CA ALA A 98 -16.67 -8.14 -10.60
C ALA A 98 -15.17 -7.95 -10.28
N VAL A 99 -14.67 -8.69 -9.29
CA VAL A 99 -13.24 -8.61 -8.92
C VAL A 99 -12.39 -9.13 -10.07
N HIS A 100 -12.78 -10.26 -10.68
CA HIS A 100 -12.13 -10.84 -11.84
C HIS A 100 -11.96 -9.81 -12.97
N ASP A 101 -13.06 -9.28 -13.50
CA ASP A 101 -13.03 -8.44 -14.69
C ASP A 101 -12.25 -7.14 -14.45
N ALA A 102 -12.36 -6.57 -13.24
CA ALA A 102 -11.57 -5.41 -12.85
C ALA A 102 -10.07 -5.73 -12.79
N LEU A 103 -9.68 -6.88 -12.20
CA LEU A 103 -8.28 -7.29 -12.13
C LEU A 103 -7.71 -7.68 -13.50
N VAL A 104 -8.47 -8.32 -14.37
CA VAL A 104 -8.04 -8.61 -15.75
C VAL A 104 -7.76 -7.32 -16.51
N SER A 105 -8.60 -6.29 -16.34
CA SER A 105 -8.37 -4.99 -16.96
C SER A 105 -7.14 -4.27 -16.41
N LEU A 106 -6.85 -4.39 -15.11
CA LEU A 106 -5.78 -3.65 -14.44
C LEU A 106 -4.44 -4.40 -14.39
N ALA A 107 -4.46 -5.72 -14.56
CA ALA A 107 -3.31 -6.61 -14.54
C ALA A 107 -3.44 -7.71 -15.63
N PRO A 108 -3.47 -7.33 -16.92
CA PRO A 108 -3.80 -8.24 -18.02
C PRO A 108 -2.84 -9.43 -18.16
N ALA A 109 -1.59 -9.30 -17.73
CA ALA A 109 -0.61 -10.39 -17.72
C ALA A 109 -1.02 -11.58 -16.82
N HIS A 110 -1.96 -11.38 -15.89
CA HIS A 110 -2.47 -12.41 -14.99
C HIS A 110 -3.84 -12.97 -15.37
N ALA A 111 -4.38 -12.57 -16.53
CA ALA A 111 -5.69 -13.03 -16.99
C ALA A 111 -5.83 -14.57 -16.95
N PRO A 112 -4.88 -15.39 -17.43
CA PRO A 112 -5.05 -16.85 -17.40
C PRO A 112 -5.26 -17.43 -15.98
N ARG A 113 -4.59 -16.85 -14.97
CA ARG A 113 -4.75 -17.28 -13.57
C ARG A 113 -6.09 -16.81 -13.00
N LEU A 114 -6.50 -15.59 -13.34
CA LEU A 114 -7.77 -15.01 -12.92
C LEU A 114 -8.96 -15.77 -13.54
N ASP A 115 -8.88 -16.10 -14.83
CA ASP A 115 -9.87 -16.88 -15.58
C ASP A 115 -10.08 -18.25 -14.92
N ALA A 116 -8.97 -18.93 -14.58
CA ALA A 116 -9.02 -20.23 -13.89
C ALA A 116 -9.65 -20.13 -12.49
N ALA A 117 -9.35 -19.05 -11.74
CA ALA A 117 -9.93 -18.82 -10.42
C ALA A 117 -11.43 -18.50 -10.50
N LEU A 118 -11.87 -17.79 -11.55
CA LEU A 118 -13.29 -17.54 -11.81
C LEU A 118 -14.02 -18.83 -12.17
N ALA A 119 -13.50 -19.62 -13.12
CA ALA A 119 -14.09 -20.91 -13.49
C ALA A 119 -14.28 -21.82 -12.26
N ALA A 120 -13.22 -22.02 -11.46
CA ALA A 120 -13.29 -22.83 -10.25
C ALA A 120 -14.21 -22.26 -9.14
N THR A 121 -14.53 -20.97 -9.21
CA THR A 121 -15.53 -20.37 -8.32
C THR A 121 -16.95 -20.64 -8.81
N LEU A 122 -17.20 -20.45 -10.10
CA LEU A 122 -18.51 -20.67 -10.73
C LEU A 122 -18.92 -22.14 -10.69
N ASP A 123 -18.00 -23.09 -10.90
CA ASP A 123 -18.26 -24.54 -10.79
C ASP A 123 -18.83 -25.00 -9.43
N ARG A 124 -18.68 -24.17 -8.38
CA ARG A 124 -19.21 -24.44 -7.03
C ARG A 124 -20.53 -23.76 -6.74
N ILE A 125 -21.02 -22.93 -7.66
CA ILE A 125 -22.31 -22.23 -7.56
C ILE A 125 -23.34 -23.05 -8.35
N PRO A 126 -24.56 -23.26 -7.84
CA PRO A 126 -25.59 -23.97 -8.61
C PRO A 126 -25.90 -23.25 -9.93
N ASP A 127 -25.76 -23.98 -11.03
CA ASP A 127 -26.10 -23.49 -12.37
C ASP A 127 -27.53 -22.95 -12.42
N GLY A 128 -27.69 -21.76 -13.01
CA GLY A 128 -29.01 -21.24 -13.32
C GLY A 128 -29.12 -19.71 -13.35
N PRO A 129 -30.36 -19.18 -13.38
CA PRO A 129 -30.58 -17.74 -13.57
C PRO A 129 -29.98 -16.85 -12.48
N ALA A 130 -29.79 -17.35 -11.26
CA ALA A 130 -29.16 -16.60 -10.17
C ALA A 130 -27.68 -16.34 -10.46
N GLU A 131 -26.94 -17.40 -10.81
CA GLU A 131 -25.54 -17.34 -11.17
C GLU A 131 -25.32 -16.48 -12.42
N SER A 132 -26.03 -16.76 -13.53
CA SER A 132 -25.83 -16.01 -14.79
C SER A 132 -26.11 -14.52 -14.64
N ARG A 133 -27.13 -14.15 -13.85
CA ARG A 133 -27.41 -12.73 -13.54
C ARG A 133 -26.34 -12.12 -12.62
N GLY A 134 -25.80 -12.89 -11.69
CA GLY A 134 -24.69 -12.47 -10.83
C GLY A 134 -23.45 -12.15 -11.67
N VAL A 135 -23.03 -13.06 -12.55
CA VAL A 135 -21.92 -12.84 -13.51
C VAL A 135 -22.16 -11.57 -14.34
N ALA A 136 -23.35 -11.43 -14.91
CA ALA A 136 -23.70 -10.25 -15.71
C ALA A 136 -23.67 -8.94 -14.91
N ALA A 137 -24.11 -8.97 -13.65
CA ALA A 137 -24.03 -7.82 -12.75
C ALA A 137 -22.58 -7.47 -12.40
N GLY A 138 -21.75 -8.49 -12.12
CA GLY A 138 -20.34 -8.33 -11.83
C GLY A 138 -19.58 -7.65 -12.97
N ALA A 139 -19.72 -8.19 -14.19
CA ALA A 139 -19.09 -7.63 -15.39
C ALA A 139 -19.52 -6.18 -15.66
N ARG A 140 -20.81 -5.89 -15.47
CA ARG A 140 -21.35 -4.54 -15.70
C ARG A 140 -20.82 -3.54 -14.68
N GLN A 141 -20.72 -3.92 -13.40
CA GLN A 141 -20.20 -3.05 -12.35
C GLN A 141 -18.67 -2.89 -12.41
N ALA A 142 -17.94 -3.91 -12.86
CA ALA A 142 -16.50 -3.79 -13.13
C ALA A 142 -16.23 -2.74 -14.21
N ARG A 143 -16.94 -2.82 -15.35
CA ARG A 143 -16.85 -1.80 -16.42
C ARG A 143 -17.21 -0.40 -15.92
N ALA A 144 -18.28 -0.26 -15.13
CA ALA A 144 -18.68 1.02 -14.58
C ALA A 144 -17.62 1.61 -13.64
N ALA A 145 -17.10 0.81 -12.70
CA ALA A 145 -16.08 1.26 -11.76
C ALA A 145 -14.75 1.63 -12.45
N LEU A 146 -14.35 0.88 -13.48
CA LEU A 146 -13.18 1.21 -14.31
C LEU A 146 -13.37 2.54 -15.05
N ALA A 147 -14.53 2.73 -15.70
CA ALA A 147 -14.85 3.96 -16.43
C ALA A 147 -14.91 5.19 -15.51
N GLU A 148 -15.46 5.07 -14.30
CA GLU A 148 -15.47 6.15 -13.31
C GLU A 148 -14.07 6.63 -12.88
N ARG A 149 -13.09 5.74 -13.02
CA ARG A 149 -11.68 5.94 -12.65
C ARG A 149 -10.75 6.12 -13.84
N GLU A 150 -11.26 6.19 -15.05
CA GLU A 150 -10.47 6.56 -16.22
C GLU A 150 -9.92 7.99 -16.06
N GLY A 151 -8.63 8.18 -16.39
CA GLY A 151 -7.97 9.49 -16.28
C GLY A 151 -7.89 10.06 -14.87
N ASP A 152 -7.94 9.22 -13.82
CA ASP A 152 -7.94 9.67 -12.43
C ASP A 152 -6.56 10.10 -11.90
N GLY A 153 -5.51 9.98 -12.72
CA GLY A 153 -4.13 10.37 -12.39
C GLY A 153 -3.42 9.41 -11.43
N LEU A 154 -3.96 8.21 -11.22
CA LEU A 154 -3.41 7.21 -10.30
C LEU A 154 -2.81 5.98 -11.00
N ASP A 155 -2.70 6.01 -12.33
CA ASP A 155 -1.90 5.04 -13.09
C ASP A 155 -0.38 5.23 -12.82
N PRO A 156 0.46 4.21 -13.09
CA PRO A 156 1.89 4.26 -12.77
C PRO A 156 2.67 5.43 -13.41
N GLU A 157 2.25 5.92 -14.57
CA GLU A 157 2.91 7.04 -15.25
C GLU A 157 2.54 8.37 -14.58
N SER A 158 1.25 8.58 -14.32
CA SER A 158 0.74 9.81 -13.72
C SER A 158 1.24 10.04 -12.29
N VAL A 159 1.33 8.99 -11.46
CA VAL A 159 1.70 9.15 -10.04
C VAL A 159 3.07 9.79 -9.84
N ASN A 160 4.04 9.49 -10.71
CA ASN A 160 5.40 10.06 -10.65
C ASN A 160 5.60 11.21 -11.63
N ALA A 161 4.55 11.95 -11.97
CA ALA A 161 4.66 13.19 -12.74
C ALA A 161 5.77 14.10 -12.20
N SER A 162 6.50 14.74 -13.11
CA SER A 162 7.64 15.59 -12.77
C SER A 162 7.23 16.76 -11.87
N PHE A 163 8.11 17.11 -10.94
CA PHE A 163 7.94 18.25 -10.04
C PHE A 163 9.16 19.15 -10.11
N ALA A 164 8.93 20.44 -10.36
CA ALA A 164 9.97 21.45 -10.33
C ALA A 164 10.39 21.72 -8.87
N VAL A 165 11.48 21.07 -8.46
CA VAL A 165 12.03 21.22 -7.11
C VAL A 165 12.51 22.67 -6.92
N PRO A 166 12.10 23.36 -5.83
CA PRO A 166 12.61 24.70 -5.52
C PRO A 166 14.14 24.71 -5.38
N SER A 167 14.76 25.86 -5.65
CA SER A 167 16.20 26.05 -5.39
C SER A 167 16.54 25.73 -3.94
N ALA A 168 17.72 25.15 -3.73
CA ALA A 168 18.19 24.79 -2.39
C ALA A 168 18.25 26.03 -1.49
N ALA A 169 17.54 25.97 -0.37
CA ALA A 169 17.48 27.02 0.63
C ALA A 169 17.20 26.40 2.01
N PRO A 170 17.54 27.08 3.12
CA PRO A 170 17.18 26.62 4.46
C PRO A 170 15.68 26.33 4.57
N GLY A 171 15.33 25.14 5.02
CA GLY A 171 13.93 24.71 5.15
C GLY A 171 13.29 24.13 3.89
N ALA A 172 13.87 24.32 2.71
CA ALA A 172 13.34 23.79 1.45
C ALA A 172 13.82 22.35 1.21
N TRP A 173 12.92 21.49 0.75
CA TRP A 173 13.20 20.10 0.40
C TRP A 173 14.30 20.01 -0.64
N GLN A 174 15.21 19.06 -0.41
CA GLN A 174 16.35 18.75 -1.25
C GLN A 174 16.47 17.23 -1.29
N PRO A 175 16.97 16.66 -2.40
CA PRO A 175 17.34 15.26 -2.45
C PRO A 175 18.28 14.89 -1.29
N THR A 176 18.05 13.72 -0.70
CA THR A 176 18.76 13.25 0.50
C THR A 176 19.97 12.38 0.15
N PRO A 177 20.99 12.31 1.03
CA PRO A 177 22.18 11.48 0.83
C PRO A 177 21.92 10.00 0.54
N ASP A 178 22.97 9.32 0.09
CA ASP A 178 23.07 7.93 -0.41
C ASP A 178 22.50 7.68 -1.80
N GLY A 179 21.58 8.52 -2.29
CA GLY A 179 21.08 8.40 -3.67
C GLY A 179 20.71 9.72 -4.35
N TYR A 180 20.45 10.79 -3.60
CA TYR A 180 20.01 12.09 -4.12
C TYR A 180 18.92 11.96 -5.19
N ALA A 181 17.98 11.04 -4.95
CA ALA A 181 16.90 10.72 -5.87
C ALA A 181 15.96 11.92 -6.09
N PRO A 182 15.33 12.03 -7.27
CA PRO A 182 14.37 13.09 -7.54
C PRO A 182 13.14 13.00 -6.61
N ALA A 183 12.38 14.09 -6.52
CA ALA A 183 11.09 14.06 -5.84
C ALA A 183 10.16 13.08 -6.55
N VAL A 184 9.42 12.27 -5.79
CA VAL A 184 8.54 11.21 -6.29
C VAL A 184 7.12 11.39 -5.79
N GLN A 185 6.14 10.87 -6.54
CA GLN A 185 4.73 10.86 -6.16
C GLN A 185 4.05 12.24 -6.08
N TYR A 186 4.54 13.22 -6.84
CA TYR A 186 3.87 14.52 -7.00
C TYR A 186 2.50 14.38 -7.67
N GLY A 187 2.35 13.44 -8.61
CA GLY A 187 1.10 13.17 -9.30
C GLY A 187 -0.07 12.90 -8.36
N ASN A 188 0.19 12.27 -7.20
CA ASN A 188 -0.83 12.03 -6.18
C ASN A 188 -1.56 13.32 -5.74
N ARG A 189 -0.87 14.47 -5.70
CA ARG A 189 -1.48 15.75 -5.31
C ARG A 189 -2.52 16.24 -6.32
N VAL A 190 -2.36 15.89 -7.59
CA VAL A 190 -3.24 16.34 -8.69
C VAL A 190 -4.21 15.25 -9.15
N ALA A 191 -4.14 14.07 -8.54
CA ALA A 191 -5.04 12.97 -8.80
C ALA A 191 -6.47 13.26 -8.34
N LYS A 192 -7.44 12.61 -8.97
CA LYS A 192 -8.86 12.66 -8.60
C LYS A 192 -9.10 11.78 -7.35
N PRO A 193 -9.58 12.32 -6.22
CA PRO A 193 -9.91 11.52 -5.04
C PRO A 193 -11.08 10.54 -5.29
N PHE A 194 -11.27 9.58 -4.39
CA PHE A 194 -12.44 8.70 -4.34
C PHE A 194 -13.58 9.27 -3.50
N LEU A 195 -13.24 9.84 -2.34
CA LEU A 195 -14.16 10.26 -1.28
C LEU A 195 -14.00 11.75 -0.93
N LEU A 196 -12.80 12.31 -1.04
CA LEU A 196 -12.56 13.73 -0.78
C LEU A 196 -13.12 14.62 -1.89
N ASP A 197 -13.58 15.81 -1.51
CA ASP A 197 -14.04 16.84 -2.46
C ASP A 197 -12.88 17.45 -3.26
N SER A 198 -11.70 17.52 -2.64
CA SER A 198 -10.47 17.99 -3.28
C SER A 198 -9.22 17.44 -2.58
N PRO A 199 -8.07 17.36 -3.27
CA PRO A 199 -6.80 16.95 -2.65
C PRO A 199 -6.41 17.78 -1.42
N SER A 200 -6.84 19.05 -1.36
CA SER A 200 -6.50 19.98 -0.28
C SER A 200 -7.50 20.04 0.87
N GLN A 201 -8.55 19.20 0.87
CA GLN A 201 -9.61 19.22 1.89
C GLN A 201 -9.07 19.14 3.32
N TYR A 202 -7.98 18.41 3.53
CA TYR A 202 -7.29 18.27 4.82
C TYR A 202 -5.87 18.84 4.81
N ARG A 203 -5.57 19.82 3.95
CA ARG A 203 -4.24 20.43 3.88
C ARG A 203 -3.85 21.01 5.23
N LEU A 204 -2.70 20.59 5.75
CA LEU A 204 -2.16 21.12 7.01
C LEU A 204 -1.69 22.57 6.85
N GLY A 205 -1.68 23.32 7.95
CA GLY A 205 -1.02 24.62 8.02
C GLY A 205 0.50 24.53 7.76
N PRO A 206 1.20 25.66 7.57
CA PRO A 206 2.63 25.67 7.32
C PRO A 206 3.42 25.04 8.48
N PRO A 207 4.57 24.41 8.20
CA PRO A 207 5.44 23.85 9.23
C PRO A 207 5.99 24.96 10.15
N PRO A 208 6.46 24.63 11.36
CA PRO A 208 7.06 25.61 12.26
C PRO A 208 8.20 26.40 11.60
N ALA A 209 8.20 27.72 11.79
CA ALA A 209 9.25 28.61 11.31
C ALA A 209 10.63 28.17 11.85
N LEU A 210 11.68 28.33 11.04
CA LEU A 210 13.03 27.85 11.36
C LEU A 210 13.65 28.49 12.62
N ASP A 211 13.23 29.70 12.94
CA ASP A 211 13.63 30.47 14.12
C ASP A 211 12.71 30.27 15.33
N SER A 212 11.65 29.46 15.19
CA SER A 212 10.69 29.20 16.26
C SER A 212 11.26 28.28 17.34
N ARG A 213 10.76 28.44 18.57
CA ARG A 213 11.05 27.53 19.68
C ARG A 213 10.59 26.10 19.35
N ARG A 214 9.46 25.94 18.66
CA ARG A 214 8.92 24.64 18.26
C ARG A 214 9.87 23.90 17.32
N TYR A 215 10.37 24.58 16.28
CA TYR A 215 11.32 23.98 15.35
C TYR A 215 12.60 23.50 16.06
N ARG A 216 13.16 24.32 16.97
CA ARG A 216 14.33 23.94 17.76
C ARG A 216 14.09 22.69 18.61
N ALA A 217 12.93 22.59 19.26
CA ALA A 217 12.57 21.44 20.08
C ALA A 217 12.43 20.16 19.24
N ASP A 218 11.68 20.23 18.14
CA ASP A 218 11.45 19.08 17.26
C ASP A 218 12.76 18.60 16.61
N LEU A 219 13.63 19.53 16.19
CA LEU A 219 14.94 19.18 15.62
C LEU A 219 15.86 18.51 16.66
N ALA A 220 15.83 18.97 17.91
CA ALA A 220 16.61 18.36 18.99
C ALA A 220 16.13 16.94 19.32
N GLU A 221 14.81 16.73 19.36
CA GLU A 221 14.21 15.41 19.54
C GLU A 221 14.62 14.45 18.42
N VAL A 222 14.44 14.85 17.15
CA VAL A 222 14.80 14.01 16.00
C VAL A 222 16.30 13.75 15.94
N ARG A 223 17.14 14.72 16.33
CA ARG A 223 18.59 14.51 16.40
C ARG A 223 18.96 13.43 17.42
N ALA A 224 18.33 13.45 18.60
CA ALA A 224 18.62 12.52 19.68
C ALA A 224 18.04 11.13 19.40
N TYR A 225 16.77 11.04 19.02
CA TYR A 225 16.04 9.78 18.83
C TYR A 225 16.10 9.23 17.41
N GLY A 226 16.42 10.03 16.40
CA GLY A 226 16.43 9.61 14.99
C GLY A 226 17.78 9.10 14.49
N LYS A 227 18.87 9.32 15.24
CA LYS A 227 20.24 8.94 14.84
C LYS A 227 20.40 7.41 14.73
N ALA A 228 21.16 6.91 13.76
CA ALA A 228 21.39 5.48 13.59
C ALA A 228 21.89 4.81 14.89
N ASP A 229 22.90 5.38 15.51
CA ASP A 229 23.54 4.97 16.77
C ASP A 229 23.03 5.77 17.99
N SER A 230 21.73 6.08 18.04
CA SER A 230 21.14 6.81 19.17
C SER A 230 21.44 6.12 20.51
N THR A 231 21.96 6.89 21.47
CA THR A 231 22.22 6.43 22.85
C THR A 231 21.02 6.62 23.79
N VAL A 232 19.94 7.27 23.33
CA VAL A 232 18.74 7.57 24.13
C VAL A 232 17.48 6.85 23.62
N ARG A 233 17.47 6.41 22.35
CA ARG A 233 16.38 5.59 21.80
C ARG A 233 16.45 4.19 22.42
N THR A 234 15.36 3.74 23.02
CA THR A 234 15.29 2.41 23.63
C THR A 234 15.20 1.32 22.57
N PRO A 235 15.57 0.06 22.88
CA PRO A 235 15.38 -1.07 21.96
C PRO A 235 13.93 -1.18 21.46
N ARG A 236 12.95 -0.99 22.35
CA ARG A 236 11.52 -1.03 21.99
C ARG A 236 11.12 0.06 20.99
N GLN A 237 11.70 1.25 21.09
CA GLN A 237 11.46 2.32 20.12
C GLN A 237 12.08 1.99 18.76
N THR A 238 13.26 1.37 18.73
CA THR A 238 13.86 0.86 17.48
C THR A 238 12.98 -0.21 16.84
N GLU A 239 12.56 -1.24 17.58
CA GLU A 239 11.63 -2.27 17.09
C GLU A 239 10.34 -1.67 16.51
N THR A 240 9.79 -0.66 17.20
CA THR A 240 8.57 0.03 16.76
C THR A 240 8.82 0.79 15.45
N ALA A 241 9.97 1.46 15.33
CA ALA A 241 10.33 2.17 14.11
C ALA A 241 10.52 1.19 12.94
N GLU A 242 11.21 0.07 13.16
CA GLU A 242 11.44 -0.98 12.15
C GLU A 242 10.12 -1.62 11.69
N PHE A 243 9.21 -1.92 12.63
CA PHE A 243 7.90 -2.47 12.31
C PHE A 243 7.08 -1.55 11.38
N TRP A 244 7.09 -0.24 11.63
CA TRP A 244 6.32 0.73 10.85
C TRP A 244 7.07 1.29 9.62
N TYR A 245 8.29 0.84 9.34
CA TYR A 245 9.07 1.31 8.19
C TYR A 245 8.55 0.77 6.84
N GLY A 246 7.63 -0.20 6.87
CA GLY A 246 7.05 -0.82 5.68
C GLY A 246 5.98 0.00 4.96
N SER A 247 5.57 -0.51 3.79
CA SER A 247 4.41 -0.02 3.04
C SER A 247 3.14 -0.13 3.87
N SER A 248 2.36 0.97 3.92
CA SER A 248 1.05 0.99 4.58
C SER A 248 0.07 0.01 3.95
N LEU A 249 0.18 -0.26 2.64
CA LEU A 249 -0.63 -1.29 2.00
C LEU A 249 -0.28 -2.67 2.60
N THR A 250 1.00 -3.03 2.60
CA THR A 250 1.47 -4.33 3.08
C THR A 250 1.16 -4.57 4.56
N LEU A 251 1.40 -3.56 5.40
CA LEU A 251 1.19 -3.67 6.86
C LEU A 251 -0.27 -3.88 7.24
N TYR A 252 -1.21 -3.41 6.41
CA TYR A 252 -2.63 -3.47 6.72
C TYR A 252 -3.43 -4.51 5.91
N THR A 253 -2.82 -5.19 4.94
CA THR A 253 -3.47 -6.31 4.21
C THR A 253 -4.00 -7.37 5.18
N GLU A 254 -3.16 -7.92 6.06
CA GLU A 254 -3.60 -8.96 7.01
C GLU A 254 -4.61 -8.45 8.05
N PRO A 255 -4.42 -7.28 8.70
CA PRO A 255 -5.45 -6.69 9.54
C PRO A 255 -6.81 -6.53 8.86
N LEU A 256 -6.83 -6.06 7.60
CA LEU A 256 -8.07 -5.95 6.82
C LEU A 256 -8.66 -7.33 6.53
N ARG A 257 -7.84 -8.31 6.16
CA ARG A 257 -8.28 -9.69 5.95
C ARG A 257 -8.97 -10.26 7.21
N VAL A 258 -8.38 -10.07 8.38
CA VAL A 258 -8.97 -10.49 9.67
C VAL A 258 -10.31 -9.78 9.92
N ALA A 259 -10.39 -8.47 9.65
CA ALA A 259 -11.64 -7.71 9.79
C ALA A 259 -12.73 -8.22 8.84
N VAL A 260 -12.37 -8.54 7.59
CA VAL A 260 -13.27 -9.11 6.59
C VAL A 260 -13.77 -10.49 7.04
N THR A 261 -12.89 -11.38 7.50
CA THR A 261 -13.27 -12.74 7.94
C THR A 261 -14.15 -12.71 9.20
N ARG A 262 -13.84 -11.85 10.17
CA ARG A 262 -14.59 -11.73 11.44
C ARG A 262 -15.88 -10.93 11.33
N SER A 263 -16.10 -10.22 10.22
CA SER A 263 -17.32 -9.46 10.00
C SER A 263 -18.55 -10.38 9.96
N HIS A 264 -19.68 -9.95 10.52
CA HIS A 264 -20.98 -10.63 10.36
C HIS A 264 -21.80 -10.03 9.22
N ARG A 265 -21.21 -9.16 8.38
CA ARG A 265 -21.89 -8.54 7.24
C ARG A 265 -22.10 -9.55 6.12
N SER A 266 -23.10 -9.26 5.28
CA SER A 266 -23.33 -9.97 4.00
C SER A 266 -22.12 -9.88 3.07
N ALA A 267 -22.09 -10.68 2.00
CA ALA A 267 -21.04 -10.62 0.98
C ALA A 267 -20.84 -9.19 0.46
N ALA A 268 -21.93 -8.48 0.15
CA ALA A 268 -21.89 -7.08 -0.26
C ALA A 268 -21.27 -6.16 0.80
N GLY A 269 -21.59 -6.36 2.09
CA GLY A 269 -21.02 -5.56 3.17
C GLY A 269 -19.55 -5.88 3.47
N ARG A 270 -19.11 -7.12 3.25
CA ARG A 270 -17.68 -7.47 3.35
C ARG A 270 -16.89 -6.89 2.18
N ALA A 271 -17.42 -6.99 0.95
CA ALA A 271 -16.81 -6.36 -0.22
C ALA A 271 -16.72 -4.83 -0.07
N GLU A 272 -17.78 -4.21 0.47
CA GLU A 272 -17.79 -2.78 0.78
C GLU A 272 -16.74 -2.38 1.81
N LEU A 273 -16.48 -3.21 2.83
CA LEU A 273 -15.43 -2.93 3.81
C LEU A 273 -14.06 -2.82 3.14
N VAL A 274 -13.75 -3.74 2.22
CA VAL A 274 -12.51 -3.71 1.44
C VAL A 274 -12.46 -2.46 0.54
N ALA A 275 -13.55 -2.17 -0.17
CA ALA A 275 -13.65 -1.02 -1.05
C ALA A 275 -13.42 0.30 -0.31
N LEU A 276 -14.11 0.50 0.82
CA LEU A 276 -14.00 1.70 1.64
C LEU A 276 -12.61 1.87 2.24
N TYR A 277 -12.01 0.78 2.73
CA TYR A 277 -10.66 0.81 3.27
C TYR A 277 -9.65 1.32 2.23
N HIS A 278 -9.67 0.74 1.02
CA HIS A 278 -8.72 1.13 -0.02
C HIS A 278 -9.02 2.50 -0.64
N ALA A 279 -10.30 2.89 -0.76
CA ALA A 279 -10.66 4.25 -1.15
C ALA A 279 -10.13 5.30 -0.15
N ALA A 280 -10.30 5.05 1.15
CA ALA A 280 -9.74 5.91 2.20
C ALA A 280 -8.19 5.91 2.20
N LEU A 281 -7.56 4.77 1.93
CA LEU A 281 -6.10 4.67 1.85
C LEU A 281 -5.52 5.43 0.64
N VAL A 282 -6.21 5.41 -0.51
CA VAL A 282 -5.84 6.24 -1.67
C VAL A 282 -5.94 7.72 -1.30
N ASP A 283 -7.08 8.14 -0.76
CA ASP A 283 -7.34 9.56 -0.46
C ASP A 283 -6.44 10.11 0.64
N THR A 284 -6.06 9.28 1.61
CA THR A 284 -5.05 9.64 2.63
C THR A 284 -3.71 9.98 1.99
N GLN A 285 -3.31 9.24 0.95
CA GLN A 285 -2.06 9.49 0.22
C GLN A 285 -2.14 10.74 -0.66
N ILE A 286 -3.30 11.00 -1.26
CA ILE A 286 -3.57 12.25 -2.00
C ILE A 286 -3.44 13.45 -1.06
N ALA A 287 -4.14 13.45 0.08
CA ALA A 287 -4.09 14.54 1.06
C ALA A 287 -2.69 14.74 1.68
N THR A 288 -1.98 13.64 1.92
CA THR A 288 -0.59 13.67 2.42
C THR A 288 0.37 14.26 1.38
N SER A 289 0.23 13.85 0.11
CA SER A 289 1.04 14.40 -0.98
C SER A 289 0.74 15.89 -1.18
N ASP A 290 -0.54 16.29 -1.13
CA ASP A 290 -0.93 17.70 -1.16
C ASP A 290 -0.21 18.50 -0.07
N SER A 291 -0.28 18.09 1.20
CA SER A 291 0.42 18.80 2.27
C SER A 291 1.95 18.85 2.07
N LYS A 292 2.56 17.74 1.61
CA LYS A 292 4.01 17.67 1.37
C LYS A 292 4.46 18.66 0.30
N TYR A 293 3.77 18.70 -0.83
CA TYR A 293 4.14 19.56 -1.95
C TYR A 293 3.65 21.00 -1.78
N ALA A 294 2.78 21.29 -0.80
CA ALA A 294 2.35 22.66 -0.50
C ALA A 294 3.44 23.38 0.30
N HIS A 295 4.12 22.64 1.16
CA HIS A 295 5.09 23.19 2.13
C HIS A 295 6.54 22.85 1.81
N THR A 296 6.78 21.86 0.94
CA THR A 296 8.10 21.44 0.42
C THR A 296 9.20 21.47 1.49
N ARG A 297 8.90 20.93 2.67
CA ARG A 297 9.79 21.00 3.83
C ARG A 297 10.93 19.98 3.74
N TRP A 298 12.15 20.41 4.04
CA TRP A 298 13.31 19.52 4.11
C TRP A 298 13.15 18.34 5.07
N ARG A 299 13.90 17.28 4.78
CA ARG A 299 14.00 16.11 5.65
C ARG A 299 14.93 16.42 6.83
N PRO A 300 14.75 15.76 8.00
CA PRO A 300 15.61 16.00 9.16
C PRO A 300 17.10 15.79 8.89
N VAL A 301 17.49 14.81 8.05
CA VAL A 301 18.90 14.59 7.69
C VAL A 301 19.53 15.82 7.04
N THR A 302 18.81 16.49 6.11
CA THR A 302 19.28 17.74 5.50
C THR A 302 19.37 18.84 6.55
N ALA A 303 18.30 19.01 7.35
CA ALA A 303 18.23 20.02 8.39
C ALA A 303 19.36 19.91 9.43
N ILE A 304 19.72 18.69 9.82
CA ILE A 304 20.76 18.41 10.82
C ILE A 304 22.16 18.55 10.21
N ARG A 305 22.37 18.09 8.98
CA ARG A 305 23.69 18.14 8.33
C ARG A 305 24.08 19.54 7.86
N THR A 306 23.13 20.32 7.35
CA THR A 306 23.41 21.59 6.66
C THR A 306 22.73 22.81 7.28
N GLY A 307 21.83 22.63 8.26
CA GLY A 307 21.13 23.72 8.93
C GLY A 307 22.01 24.55 9.87
N SER A 308 21.50 25.70 10.31
CA SER A 308 22.25 26.64 11.16
C SER A 308 22.29 26.27 12.65
N ILE A 309 21.45 25.34 13.10
CA ILE A 309 21.35 24.96 14.51
C ILE A 309 22.21 23.72 14.75
N ALA A 310 23.41 23.94 15.28
CA ALA A 310 24.40 22.92 15.63
C ALA A 310 24.59 21.87 14.49
N PRO A 311 25.05 22.30 13.29
CA PRO A 311 25.21 21.39 12.16
C PRO A 311 26.08 20.19 12.51
N ASP A 312 25.65 19.01 12.11
CA ASP A 312 26.41 17.76 12.23
C ASP A 312 26.43 17.05 10.87
N PRO A 313 27.45 17.31 10.04
CA PRO A 313 27.56 16.73 8.70
C PRO A 313 27.63 15.20 8.68
N ALA A 314 28.02 14.57 9.80
CA ALA A 314 28.17 13.13 9.92
C ALA A 314 26.91 12.41 10.42
N TRP A 315 25.88 13.15 10.87
CA TRP A 315 24.65 12.56 11.40
C TRP A 315 23.94 11.70 10.36
N THR A 316 23.62 10.45 10.70
CA THR A 316 22.83 9.54 9.86
C THR A 316 21.53 9.15 10.57
N PRO A 317 20.39 9.11 9.85
CA PRO A 317 19.14 8.60 10.43
C PRO A 317 19.19 7.07 10.61
N LEU A 318 18.35 6.53 11.49
CA LEU A 318 18.13 5.08 11.65
C LEU A 318 17.71 4.42 10.32
N HIS A 319 16.84 5.07 9.57
CA HIS A 319 16.41 4.62 8.25
C HIS A 319 16.79 5.63 7.18
N GLN A 320 17.25 5.13 6.03
CA GLN A 320 17.53 5.97 4.86
C GLN A 320 16.26 6.74 4.46
N THR A 321 16.43 8.00 4.03
CA THR A 321 15.33 8.93 3.76
C THR A 321 15.15 9.18 2.28
#